data_AF-A0AAV9ZAF9-F1
#
_entry.id   AF-A0AAV9ZAF9-F1
#
_cell.length_a   1.000
_cell.length_b   1.000
_cell.length_c   1.000
_cell.angle_alpha   90.00
_cell.angle_beta   90.00
_cell.angle_gamma   90.00
#
_symmetry.space_group_name_H-M   'P 1'
#
loop_
_entity.id
_entity.type
_entity.pdbx_description
1 polymer ?
#
loop_
_entity_poly.entity_id
_entity_poly.type
_entity_poly.pdbx_seq_one_letter_code
_entity_poly.pdbx_strand_id
1 'polypeptide(L)'
;MASGPRRSRRKHTQPKKASKKAPAKKTRSKKQAEPPLPPIDWVADEYALVWALVGRMEVKENRLVLFGKTAQMRYATQMASPLVTDIRPLQNTVGDSKVVCYKRMGADIMPEYFATSPNTVGRRVKLKTEWYVIYL
;
A
#
# COMPACT_ATOMS: atom_id res chain seq x y z
N MET A 1 40.00 -11.54 72.81
CA MET A 1 40.32 -10.25 72.14
C MET A 1 39.93 -10.39 70.68
N ALA A 2 39.31 -9.48 69.97
CA ALA A 2 38.64 -8.23 70.27
C ALA A 2 37.92 -7.81 68.97
N SER A 3 36.81 -7.08 69.13
CA SER A 3 36.40 -5.94 68.29
C SER A 3 36.37 -6.06 66.76
N GLY A 4 35.19 -5.83 66.19
CA GLY A 4 35.08 -5.30 64.83
C GLY A 4 35.75 -3.92 64.68
N PRO A 5 35.82 -3.36 63.46
CA PRO A 5 34.88 -2.27 63.22
C PRO A 5 34.33 -2.08 61.79
N ARG A 6 33.17 -1.44 61.82
CA ARG A 6 32.43 -0.57 60.88
C ARG A 6 33.21 0.28 59.85
N ARG A 7 32.43 0.68 58.82
CA ARG A 7 32.54 1.79 57.82
C ARG A 7 33.28 1.40 56.52
N SER A 8 32.80 1.73 55.32
CA SER A 8 32.25 3.03 54.91
C SER A 8 31.47 2.96 53.58
N ARG A 9 30.22 3.42 53.63
CA ARG A 9 29.55 4.35 52.68
C ARG A 9 30.24 4.61 51.33
N ARG A 10 29.66 4.11 50.22
CA ARG A 10 29.81 4.76 48.90
C ARG A 10 28.53 4.67 48.06
N LYS A 11 27.85 5.82 48.01
CA LYS A 11 27.17 6.46 46.89
C LYS A 11 26.48 5.57 45.84
N HIS A 12 25.16 5.55 45.93
CA HIS A 12 24.23 5.91 44.85
C HIS A 12 24.86 6.14 43.47
N THR A 13 24.58 5.23 42.53
CA THR A 13 24.47 5.56 41.10
C THR A 13 23.44 4.61 40.50
N GLN A 14 22.31 5.17 40.08
CA GLN A 14 21.29 4.47 39.31
C GLN A 14 21.90 3.96 37.99
N PRO A 15 21.49 2.78 37.47
CA PRO A 15 21.71 2.47 36.07
C PRO A 15 20.97 3.52 35.23
N LYS A 16 21.76 4.31 34.50
CA LYS A 16 21.28 5.28 33.51
C LYS A 16 20.24 4.59 32.64
N LYS A 17 19.02 5.14 32.63
CA LYS A 17 18.00 4.85 31.62
C LYS A 17 18.68 4.85 30.26
N ALA A 18 18.73 3.69 29.62
CA ALA A 18 18.97 3.61 28.19
C ALA A 18 17.84 4.41 27.54
N SER A 19 18.15 5.67 27.21
CA SER A 19 17.31 6.51 26.40
C SER A 19 17.16 5.79 25.06
N LYS A 20 16.00 5.14 24.88
CA LYS A 20 15.54 4.67 23.59
C LYS A 20 15.61 5.87 22.66
N LYS A 21 16.66 5.92 21.84
CA LYS A 21 16.79 6.85 20.73
C LYS A 21 15.58 6.56 19.83
N ALA A 22 14.57 7.42 19.95
CA ALA A 22 13.38 7.34 19.12
C ALA A 22 13.82 7.30 17.65
N PRO A 23 13.24 6.43 16.80
CA PRO A 23 13.59 6.41 15.40
C PRO A 23 13.32 7.79 14.81
N ALA A 24 14.33 8.34 14.16
CA ALA A 24 14.27 9.62 13.47
C ALA A 24 12.97 9.71 12.66
N LYS A 25 12.10 10.65 13.03
CA LYS A 25 10.95 11.03 12.23
C LYS A 25 11.50 11.45 10.87
N LYS A 26 11.35 10.59 9.86
CA LYS A 26 11.55 10.95 8.46
C LYS A 26 10.65 12.16 8.20
N THR A 27 11.26 13.33 8.09
CA THR A 27 10.59 14.54 7.61
C THR A 27 10.15 14.23 6.19
N ARG A 28 8.86 13.91 6.05
CA ARG A 28 8.20 13.75 4.76
C ARG A 28 8.28 15.10 4.07
N SER A 29 9.21 15.25 3.14
CA SER A 29 9.36 16.44 2.31
C SER A 29 7.98 16.88 1.83
N LYS A 30 7.62 18.14 2.08
CA LYS A 30 6.40 18.76 1.57
C LYS A 30 6.44 18.63 0.06
N LYS A 31 5.71 17.63 -0.46
CA LYS A 31 5.46 17.48 -1.89
C LYS A 31 4.76 18.77 -2.32
N GLN A 32 5.34 19.51 -3.26
CA GLN A 32 4.69 20.66 -3.89
C GLN A 32 3.26 20.25 -4.26
N ALA A 33 2.28 21.06 -3.85
CA ALA A 33 0.88 20.76 -4.10
C ALA A 33 0.65 20.78 -5.62
N GLU A 34 0.33 19.62 -6.19
CA GLU A 34 -0.20 19.55 -7.56
C GLU A 34 -1.42 20.48 -7.64
N PRO A 35 -1.62 21.20 -8.76
CA PRO A 35 -2.80 22.02 -8.96
C PRO A 35 -4.06 21.15 -8.75
N PRO A 36 -5.08 21.66 -8.05
CA PRO A 36 -6.27 20.88 -7.74
C PRO A 36 -7.03 20.58 -9.03
N LEU A 37 -7.09 19.30 -9.41
CA LEU A 37 -7.91 18.86 -10.54
C LEU A 37 -9.40 19.05 -10.24
N PRO A 38 -10.23 19.39 -11.25
CA PRO A 38 -11.67 19.40 -11.10
C PRO A 38 -12.19 18.01 -10.68
N PRO A 39 -13.37 17.91 -10.04
CA PRO A 39 -14.03 16.62 -9.80
C PRO A 39 -14.19 15.85 -11.11
N ILE A 40 -13.91 14.54 -11.08
CA ILE A 40 -14.15 13.66 -12.24
C ILE A 40 -15.59 13.18 -12.14
N ASP A 41 -16.38 13.44 -13.18
CA ASP A 41 -17.70 12.85 -13.31
C ASP A 41 -17.57 11.42 -13.85
N TRP A 42 -17.73 10.45 -12.96
CA TRP A 42 -17.68 9.02 -13.32
C TRP A 42 -18.99 8.49 -13.91
N VAL A 43 -20.05 9.31 -13.89
CA VAL A 43 -21.40 8.93 -14.32
C VAL A 43 -21.77 9.54 -15.67
N ALA A 44 -21.04 10.59 -16.09
CA ALA A 44 -21.12 11.15 -17.43
C ALA A 44 -21.01 10.07 -18.52
N ASP A 45 -21.66 10.35 -19.66
CA ASP A 45 -21.65 9.49 -20.85
C ASP A 45 -21.97 8.03 -20.53
N GLU A 46 -23.07 7.79 -19.80
CA GLU A 46 -23.55 6.45 -19.45
C GLU A 46 -22.48 5.58 -18.76
N TYR A 47 -21.71 6.18 -17.85
CA TYR A 47 -20.61 5.52 -17.14
C TYR A 47 -19.45 5.07 -18.05
N ALA A 48 -19.23 5.70 -19.21
CA ALA A 48 -18.15 5.35 -20.14
C ALA A 48 -16.77 5.24 -19.46
N LEU A 49 -16.44 6.16 -18.54
CA LEU A 49 -15.18 6.14 -17.79
C LEU A 49 -15.07 4.94 -16.83
N VAL A 50 -16.19 4.49 -16.27
CA VAL A 50 -16.23 3.29 -15.42
C VAL A 50 -16.00 2.05 -16.27
N TRP A 51 -16.66 1.95 -17.43
CA TRP A 51 -16.45 0.83 -18.35
C TRP A 51 -15.01 0.78 -18.89
N ALA A 52 -14.43 1.94 -19.22
CA ALA A 52 -13.02 2.05 -19.59
C ALA A 52 -12.10 1.59 -18.44
N LEU A 53 -12.43 1.93 -17.20
CA LEU A 53 -11.71 1.46 -16.01
C LEU A 53 -11.81 -0.06 -15.85
N VAL A 54 -13.00 -0.63 -15.96
CA VAL A 54 -13.22 -2.09 -15.87
C VAL A 54 -12.41 -2.81 -16.95
N GLY A 55 -12.47 -2.35 -18.20
CA GLY A 55 -11.69 -2.93 -19.29
C GLY A 55 -10.18 -2.89 -19.02
N ARG A 56 -9.67 -1.81 -18.42
CA ARG A 56 -8.25 -1.72 -18.02
C ARG A 56 -7.90 -2.61 -16.83
N MET A 57 -8.84 -2.90 -15.93
CA MET A 57 -8.63 -3.84 -14.82
C MET A 57 -8.52 -5.29 -15.32
N GLU A 58 -9.17 -5.61 -16.44
CA GLU A 58 -9.16 -6.96 -17.04
C GLU A 58 -7.89 -7.26 -17.84
N VAL A 59 -7.15 -6.23 -18.25
CA VAL A 59 -5.82 -6.37 -18.87
C VAL A 59 -4.94 -7.25 -18.00
N LYS A 60 -4.35 -8.29 -18.61
CA LYS A 60 -3.67 -9.39 -17.90
C LYS A 60 -2.65 -8.88 -16.88
N GLU A 61 -1.82 -7.92 -17.26
CA GLU A 61 -0.79 -7.33 -16.40
C GLU A 61 -1.41 -6.64 -15.17
N ASN A 62 -2.46 -5.84 -15.38
CA ASN A 62 -3.17 -5.14 -14.31
C ASN A 62 -3.91 -6.12 -13.41
N ARG A 63 -4.58 -7.12 -14.00
CA ARG A 63 -5.32 -8.16 -13.28
C ARG A 63 -4.41 -8.92 -12.31
N LEU A 64 -3.21 -9.28 -12.75
CA LEU A 64 -2.22 -9.97 -11.92
C LEU A 64 -1.75 -9.10 -10.74
N VAL A 65 -1.49 -7.81 -10.99
CA VAL A 65 -1.06 -6.87 -9.93
C VAL A 65 -2.19 -6.55 -8.94
N LEU A 66 -3.44 -6.41 -9.43
CA LEU A 66 -4.60 -6.03 -8.63
C LEU A 66 -5.15 -7.20 -7.80
N PHE A 67 -5.26 -8.38 -8.43
CA PHE A 67 -5.96 -9.56 -7.87
C PHE A 67 -5.07 -10.77 -7.57
N GLY A 68 -3.79 -10.77 -7.96
CA GLY A 68 -2.90 -11.93 -7.82
C GLY A 68 -2.82 -12.49 -6.39
N LYS A 69 -2.84 -11.62 -5.37
CA LYS A 69 -2.86 -12.05 -3.96
C LYS A 69 -4.23 -12.55 -3.48
N THR A 70 -5.32 -12.02 -4.04
CA THR A 70 -6.70 -12.36 -3.62
C THR A 70 -7.09 -13.75 -4.13
N ALA A 71 -6.67 -14.12 -5.33
CA ALA A 71 -6.82 -15.49 -5.85
C ALA A 71 -6.04 -16.51 -5.00
N GLN A 72 -4.82 -16.15 -4.59
CA GLN A 72 -3.96 -16.99 -3.75
C GLN A 72 -4.58 -17.27 -2.36
N MET A 73 -5.14 -16.25 -1.70
CA MET A 73 -5.81 -16.44 -0.40
C MET A 73 -7.12 -17.23 -0.52
N ARG A 74 -7.94 -16.98 -1.55
CA ARG A 74 -9.21 -17.70 -1.71
C ARG A 74 -9.00 -19.19 -2.02
N TYR A 75 -8.01 -19.53 -2.87
CA TYR A 75 -7.64 -20.94 -3.09
C TYR A 75 -7.05 -21.60 -1.84
N ALA A 76 -6.16 -20.92 -1.10
CA ALA A 76 -5.59 -21.47 0.13
C ALA A 76 -6.63 -21.71 1.23
N THR A 77 -7.67 -20.87 1.32
CA THR A 77 -8.74 -21.02 2.33
C THR A 77 -9.81 -22.04 1.91
N GLN A 78 -10.13 -22.18 0.62
CA GLN A 78 -11.13 -23.16 0.14
C GLN A 78 -10.55 -24.57 -0.11
N MET A 79 -9.26 -24.70 -0.38
CA MET A 79 -8.60 -25.97 -0.70
C MET A 79 -7.49 -26.29 0.32
N ALA A 80 -7.84 -26.33 1.61
CA ALA A 80 -7.01 -26.97 2.64
C ALA A 80 -6.99 -28.50 2.45
N SER A 81 -6.70 -28.96 1.23
CA SER A 81 -6.37 -30.35 0.92
C SER A 81 -4.90 -30.57 1.28
N PRO A 82 -4.54 -31.57 2.10
CA PRO A 82 -3.16 -31.80 2.56
C PRO A 82 -2.16 -32.17 1.46
N LEU A 83 -2.61 -32.35 0.22
CA LEU A 83 -1.84 -32.93 -0.88
C LEU A 83 -1.34 -31.94 -1.93
N VAL A 84 -1.64 -30.65 -1.80
CA VAL A 84 -1.13 -29.61 -2.72
C VAL A 84 -0.03 -28.82 -2.01
N THR A 85 1.18 -29.37 -1.99
CA THR A 85 2.37 -28.72 -1.40
C THR A 85 3.00 -27.67 -2.33
N ASP A 86 2.61 -27.61 -3.60
CA ASP A 86 3.13 -26.68 -4.61
C ASP A 86 2.10 -25.64 -5.04
N ILE A 87 1.47 -24.93 -4.08
CA ILE A 87 0.83 -23.65 -4.39
C ILE A 87 1.95 -22.63 -4.58
N ARG A 88 2.57 -22.60 -5.77
CA ARG A 88 3.45 -21.48 -6.13
C ARG A 88 2.63 -20.22 -5.91
N PRO A 89 3.14 -19.22 -5.17
CA PRO A 89 2.50 -17.93 -5.13
C PRO A 89 2.27 -17.53 -6.57
N LEU A 90 1.04 -17.15 -6.92
CA LEU A 90 0.84 -16.29 -8.07
C LEU A 90 1.58 -15.00 -7.69
N GLN A 91 2.90 -15.01 -7.88
CA GLN A 91 3.74 -13.84 -7.73
C GLN A 91 3.06 -12.79 -8.59
N ASN A 92 3.05 -11.55 -8.12
CA ASN A 92 2.82 -10.44 -9.04
C ASN A 92 3.92 -10.58 -10.09
N THR A 93 3.62 -11.25 -11.21
CA THR A 93 4.61 -11.68 -12.22
C THR A 93 5.20 -10.47 -12.93
N VAL A 94 4.54 -9.33 -12.78
CA VAL A 94 5.04 -8.01 -13.05
C VAL A 94 5.51 -7.46 -11.70
N GLY A 95 6.80 -7.19 -11.53
CA GLY A 95 7.38 -6.57 -10.31
C GLY A 95 6.84 -5.16 -9.99
N ASP A 96 5.69 -4.81 -10.56
CA ASP A 96 4.99 -3.57 -10.42
C ASP A 96 4.15 -3.52 -9.13
N SER A 97 4.12 -2.32 -8.56
CA SER A 97 3.22 -2.03 -7.45
C SER A 97 1.81 -1.67 -7.94
N LYS A 98 0.79 -1.91 -7.11
CA LYS A 98 -0.58 -1.42 -7.37
C LYS A 98 -0.62 0.08 -7.68
N VAL A 99 0.24 0.88 -7.04
CA VAL A 99 0.33 2.33 -7.29
C VAL A 99 0.74 2.63 -8.73
N VAL A 100 1.70 1.88 -9.27
CA VAL A 100 2.14 2.03 -10.67
C VAL A 100 1.03 1.59 -11.62
N CYS A 101 0.36 0.48 -11.32
CA CYS A 101 -0.81 0.01 -12.07
C CYS A 101 -1.92 1.07 -12.14
N TYR A 102 -2.34 1.65 -11.02
CA TYR A 102 -3.35 2.72 -11.00
C TYR A 102 -2.95 3.96 -11.78
N LYS A 103 -1.66 4.31 -11.79
CA LYS A 103 -1.16 5.43 -12.61
C LYS A 103 -1.22 5.14 -14.10
N ARG A 104 -0.83 3.94 -14.53
CA ARG A 104 -0.93 3.53 -15.95
C ARG A 104 -2.37 3.55 -16.43
N MET A 105 -3.28 2.96 -15.67
CA MET A 105 -4.72 3.01 -15.98
C MET A 105 -5.23 4.46 -16.04
N GLY A 106 -4.77 5.32 -15.13
CA GLY A 106 -5.10 6.74 -15.15
C GLY A 106 -4.60 7.49 -16.39
N ALA A 107 -3.38 7.17 -16.86
CA ALA A 107 -2.81 7.74 -18.08
C ALA A 107 -3.60 7.32 -19.32
N ASP A 108 -4.07 6.08 -19.36
CA ASP A 108 -4.81 5.54 -20.50
C ASP A 108 -6.26 6.07 -20.57
N ILE A 109 -6.95 6.17 -19.43
CA ILE A 109 -8.38 6.52 -19.39
C ILE A 109 -8.57 8.05 -19.40
N MET A 110 -7.62 8.79 -18.82
CA MET A 110 -7.73 10.25 -18.63
C MET A 110 -6.37 10.93 -18.88
N PRO A 111 -5.85 10.90 -20.12
CA PRO A 111 -4.52 11.42 -20.44
C PRO A 111 -4.37 12.91 -20.09
N GLU A 112 -5.40 13.72 -20.34
CA GLU A 112 -5.41 15.17 -20.06
C GLU A 112 -5.21 15.49 -18.56
N TYR A 113 -5.98 14.82 -17.70
CA TYR A 113 -5.85 14.99 -16.25
C TYR A 113 -4.54 14.40 -15.74
N PHE A 114 -4.06 13.32 -16.37
CA PHE A 114 -2.82 12.66 -15.99
C PHE A 114 -1.61 13.52 -16.31
N ALA A 115 -1.59 14.21 -17.46
CA ALA A 115 -0.52 15.15 -17.82
C ALA A 115 -0.35 16.26 -16.77
N THR A 116 -1.46 16.69 -16.17
CA THR A 116 -1.46 17.74 -15.14
C THR A 116 -1.04 17.20 -13.77
N SER A 117 -1.56 16.04 -13.36
CA SER A 117 -1.31 15.51 -12.00
C SER A 117 -1.38 13.97 -11.91
N PRO A 118 -0.30 13.28 -12.30
CA PRO A 118 -0.24 11.82 -12.34
C PRO A 118 -0.59 11.15 -11.00
N ASN A 119 -0.24 11.79 -9.88
CA ASN A 119 -0.46 11.22 -8.56
C ASN A 119 -1.91 11.33 -8.12
N THR A 120 -2.53 12.47 -8.39
CA THR A 120 -3.93 12.72 -8.07
C THR A 120 -4.84 11.82 -8.88
N VAL A 121 -4.57 11.68 -10.19
CA VAL A 121 -5.32 10.75 -11.06
C VAL A 121 -5.18 9.31 -10.58
N GLY A 122 -3.96 8.83 -10.34
CA GLY A 122 -3.74 7.48 -9.84
C GLY A 122 -4.46 7.20 -8.51
N ARG A 123 -4.56 8.20 -7.62
CA ARG A 123 -5.33 8.09 -6.37
C ARG A 123 -6.84 7.98 -6.63
N ARG A 124 -7.38 8.78 -7.55
CA ARG A 124 -8.81 8.75 -7.90
C ARG A 124 -9.19 7.41 -8.53
N VAL A 125 -8.37 6.92 -9.46
CA VAL A 125 -8.52 5.59 -10.08
C VAL A 125 -8.48 4.50 -9.01
N LYS A 126 -7.53 4.54 -8.08
CA LYS A 126 -7.46 3.60 -6.95
C LYS A 126 -8.76 3.56 -6.16
N LEU A 127 -9.24 4.72 -5.68
CA LEU A 127 -10.43 4.80 -4.84
C LEU A 127 -11.66 4.24 -5.55
N LYS A 128 -11.79 4.55 -6.85
CA LYS A 128 -12.89 4.05 -7.67
C LYS A 128 -12.79 2.54 -7.90
N THR A 129 -11.59 2.04 -8.20
CA THR A 129 -11.33 0.60 -8.38
C THR A 129 -11.65 -0.19 -7.10
N GLU A 130 -11.16 0.27 -5.95
CA GLU A 130 -11.38 -0.42 -4.67
C GLU A 130 -12.87 -0.41 -4.26
N TRP A 131 -13.61 0.64 -4.61
CA TRP A 131 -15.05 0.67 -4.43
C TRP A 131 -15.72 -0.47 -5.22
N TYR A 132 -15.43 -0.63 -6.51
CA TYR A 132 -16.01 -1.71 -7.31
C TYR A 132 -15.56 -3.11 -6.87
N VAL A 133 -14.32 -3.29 -6.44
CA VAL A 133 -13.82 -4.61 -5.98
C VAL A 133 -14.47 -5.07 -4.66
N ILE A 134 -14.99 -4.14 -3.84
CA ILE A 134 -15.68 -4.49 -2.59
C ILE A 134 -17.17 -4.79 -2.83
N TYR A 135 -17.79 -4.09 -3.78
CA TYR A 135 -19.24 -4.15 -4.01
C TYR A 135 -19.67 -5.02 -5.21
N LEU A 136 -18.71 -5.63 -5.93
CA LEU A 136 -18.92 -6.69 -6.92
C LEU A 136 -18.54 -8.05 -6.31
#